data_AF-A0A2E0FDW8-F1
#
_entry.id   AF-A0A2E0FDW8-F1
#
_cell.length_a   1.000
_cell.length_b   1.000
_cell.length_c   1.000
_cell.angle_alpha   90.00
_cell.angle_beta   90.00
_cell.angle_gamma   90.00
#
_symmetry.space_group_name_H-M   'P 1'
#
loop_
_entity.id
_entity.type
_entity.pdbx_description
1 polymer ?
#
loop_
_entity_poly.entity_id
_entity_poly.type
_entity_poly.pdbx_seq_one_letter_code
_entity_poly.pdbx_strand_id
1 'polypeptide(L)'
;MRFKQQVLLKHDNGITAQWISEDWSCMAIATYYQQEKEGKSVDGEIVKYKTWALGNCSGPWTGISPDGKELTFISGYEKQHEKIASEASLILTCINAAVGGEKALNSIWSANKIGFDSSTFSSLNQ
;
A
#
# COMPACT_ATOMS: atom_id res chain seq x y z
N MET A 1 8.48 3.72 19.29
CA MET A 1 7.46 2.66 19.17
C MET A 1 7.75 1.83 17.92
N ARG A 2 7.72 0.49 18.01
CA ARG A 2 7.97 -0.40 16.87
C ARG A 2 6.65 -0.99 16.38
N PHE A 3 6.46 -0.98 15.07
CA PHE A 3 5.32 -1.58 14.38
C PHE A 3 5.70 -2.91 13.74
N LYS A 4 4.76 -3.85 13.77
CA LYS A 4 4.82 -5.16 13.09
C LYS A 4 3.74 -5.24 12.02
N GLN A 5 4.09 -5.80 10.87
CA GLN A 5 3.15 -6.17 9.81
C GLN A 5 2.13 -7.16 10.37
N GLN A 6 0.86 -7.01 10.00
CA GLN A 6 -0.23 -7.86 10.48
C GLN A 6 -0.98 -8.55 9.35
N VAL A 7 -1.50 -7.77 8.42
CA VAL A 7 -2.23 -8.30 7.27
C VAL A 7 -2.08 -7.42 6.05
N LEU A 8 -1.94 -8.06 4.89
CA LEU A 8 -2.14 -7.46 3.59
C LEU A 8 -3.36 -8.12 2.98
N LEU A 9 -4.43 -7.36 2.76
CA LEU A 9 -5.73 -7.86 2.34
C LEU A 9 -6.12 -7.24 1.01
N LYS A 10 -6.36 -8.06 -0.01
CA LYS A 10 -7.08 -7.67 -1.23
C LYS A 10 -8.57 -7.85 -0.99
N HIS A 11 -9.34 -6.82 -1.33
CA HIS A 11 -10.80 -6.80 -1.29
C HIS A 11 -11.34 -6.19 -2.59
N ASP A 12 -12.65 -6.24 -2.80
CA ASP A 12 -13.28 -5.84 -4.07
C ASP A 12 -12.91 -4.42 -4.52
N ASN A 13 -12.78 -3.51 -3.54
CA ASN A 13 -12.51 -2.09 -3.79
C ASN A 13 -11.05 -1.69 -3.63
N GLY A 14 -10.13 -2.62 -3.39
CA GLY A 14 -8.72 -2.28 -3.25
C GLY A 14 -7.86 -3.23 -2.42
N ILE A 15 -6.75 -2.69 -1.91
CA ILE A 15 -5.82 -3.42 -1.05
C ILE A 15 -5.61 -2.61 0.23
N THR A 16 -5.54 -3.30 1.36
CA THR A 16 -5.19 -2.70 2.65
C THR A 16 -3.99 -3.43 3.25
N ALA A 17 -2.95 -2.67 3.60
CA ALA A 17 -1.82 -3.14 4.40
C ALA A 17 -1.95 -2.58 5.82
N GLN A 18 -1.76 -3.43 6.83
CA GLN A 18 -1.91 -3.05 8.23
C GLN A 18 -0.65 -3.39 9.03
N TRP A 19 -0.26 -2.46 9.89
CA TRP A 19 0.73 -2.65 10.93
C TRP A 19 0.13 -2.32 12.30
N ILE A 20 0.55 -3.05 13.33
CA ILE A 20 0.16 -2.78 14.72
C ILE A 20 1.42 -2.64 15.57
N SER A 21 1.40 -1.73 16.54
CA SER A 21 2.51 -1.54 17.48
C SER A 21 2.68 -2.78 18.37
N GLU A 22 3.91 -3.06 18.83
CA GLU A 22 4.19 -4.27 19.63
C GLU A 22 3.42 -4.32 20.97
N ASP A 23 3.07 -3.15 21.50
CA ASP A 23 2.26 -2.96 22.71
C ASP A 23 0.75 -2.86 22.42
N TRP A 24 0.33 -3.03 21.16
CA TRP A 24 -1.06 -2.99 20.70
C TRP A 24 -1.78 -1.64 20.93
N SER A 25 -1.04 -0.59 21.27
CA SER A 25 -1.61 0.73 21.54
C SER A 25 -1.97 1.51 20.27
N CYS A 26 -1.38 1.14 19.13
CA CYS A 26 -1.46 1.91 17.90
C CYS A 26 -1.55 1.02 16.65
N MET A 27 -2.21 1.55 15.63
CA MET A 27 -2.34 0.92 14.32
C MET A 27 -1.93 1.90 13.24
N ALA A 28 -1.30 1.37 12.20
CA ALA A 28 -1.07 2.08 10.94
C ALA A 28 -1.66 1.29 9.79
N ILE A 29 -2.18 2.01 8.80
CA ILE A 29 -2.92 1.45 7.66
C ILE A 29 -2.47 2.18 6.39
N ALA A 30 -2.15 1.40 5.36
CA ALA A 30 -2.01 1.91 4.00
C ALA A 30 -3.09 1.29 3.12
N THR A 31 -3.75 2.12 2.31
CA THR A 31 -4.77 1.69 1.36
C THR A 31 -4.31 1.96 -0.06
N TYR A 32 -4.62 1.02 -0.95
CA TYR A 32 -4.31 1.11 -2.37
C TYR A 32 -5.57 0.92 -3.18
N TYR A 33 -5.73 1.72 -4.23
CA TYR A 33 -6.85 1.66 -5.15
C TYR A 33 -6.37 1.54 -6.59
N GLN A 34 -7.21 1.00 -7.47
CA GLN A 34 -6.92 0.96 -8.90
C GLN A 34 -7.28 2.29 -9.55
N GLN A 35 -6.42 2.76 -10.43
CA GLN A 35 -6.64 3.90 -11.31
C GLN A 35 -6.37 3.50 -12.77
N GLU A 36 -7.13 4.06 -13.69
CA GLU A 36 -6.86 3.94 -15.13
C GLU A 36 -5.83 5.00 -15.53
N LYS A 37 -4.81 4.59 -16.30
CA LYS A 37 -3.84 5.48 -16.91
C LYS A 37 -3.80 5.26 -18.42
N GLU A 38 -3.48 6.33 -19.13
CA GLU A 38 -3.13 6.27 -20.54
C GLU A 38 -1.60 6.23 -20.68
N GLY A 39 -1.13 5.38 -21.56
CA GLY A 39 0.29 5.27 -21.93
C GLY A 39 0.42 5.00 -23.41
N LYS A 40 1.66 4.91 -23.89
CA LYS A 40 1.96 4.48 -25.25
C LYS A 40 2.48 3.05 -25.26
N SER A 41 1.96 2.22 -26.15
CA SER A 41 2.52 0.91 -26.44
C SER A 41 3.89 1.04 -27.12
N VAL A 42 4.58 -0.11 -27.28
CA VAL A 42 5.84 -0.21 -28.03
C VAL A 42 5.69 0.26 -29.48
N ASP A 43 4.48 0.11 -30.04
CA ASP A 43 4.13 0.52 -31.41
C ASP A 43 3.62 1.97 -31.49
N GLY A 44 3.60 2.69 -30.37
CA GLY A 44 3.20 4.11 -30.30
C GLY A 44 1.70 4.36 -30.15
N GLU A 45 0.89 3.32 -30.05
CA GLU A 45 -0.56 3.41 -29.85
C GLU A 45 -0.90 3.85 -28.42
N ILE A 46 -1.95 4.65 -28.26
CA ILE A 46 -2.45 5.01 -26.92
C ILE A 46 -3.19 3.80 -26.35
N VAL A 47 -2.71 3.31 -25.22
CA VAL A 47 -3.31 2.19 -24.48
C VAL A 47 -3.76 2.64 -23.10
N LYS A 48 -4.94 2.18 -22.70
CA LYS A 48 -5.47 2.33 -21.34
C LYS A 48 -5.10 1.09 -20.54
N TYR A 49 -4.54 1.29 -19.36
CA TYR A 49 -4.19 0.20 -18.46
C TYR A 49 -4.52 0.58 -17.02
N LYS A 50 -4.84 -0.43 -16.21
CA LYS A 50 -5.07 -0.27 -14.78
C LYS A 50 -3.77 -0.38 -14.03
N THR A 51 -3.57 0.49 -13.04
CA THR A 51 -2.44 0.44 -12.12
C THR A 51 -2.92 0.75 -10.71
N TRP A 52 -2.22 0.21 -9.72
CA TRP A 52 -2.46 0.54 -8.32
C TRP A 52 -1.83 1.89 -7.97
N ALA A 53 -2.48 2.60 -7.05
CA ALA A 53 -1.99 3.82 -6.43
C ALA A 53 -2.08 3.69 -4.91
N LEU A 54 -1.11 4.25 -4.19
CA LEU A 54 -1.22 4.46 -2.74
C LEU A 54 -2.19 5.62 -2.50
N GLY A 55 -3.32 5.35 -1.86
CA GLY A 55 -4.31 6.38 -1.54
C GLY A 55 -4.11 7.04 -0.20
N ASN A 56 -3.87 6.24 0.84
CA ASN A 56 -3.59 6.77 2.16
C ASN A 56 -2.54 5.92 2.88
N CYS A 57 -1.77 6.54 3.76
CA CYS A 57 -0.84 5.89 4.67
C CYS A 57 -0.93 6.57 6.05
N SER A 58 -1.90 6.14 6.85
CA SER A 58 -2.22 6.73 8.15
C SER A 58 -1.69 5.91 9.31
N GLY A 59 -1.50 6.58 10.44
CA GLY A 59 -1.14 5.98 11.71
C GLY A 59 -1.24 7.00 12.83
N PRO A 60 -0.54 6.81 13.96
CA PRO A 60 -0.53 7.80 15.06
C PRO A 60 0.00 9.18 14.68
N TRP A 61 0.70 9.28 13.54
CA TRP A 61 1.15 10.55 12.95
C TRP A 61 0.06 11.28 12.17
N THR A 62 -1.14 10.72 12.04
CA THR A 62 -2.24 11.35 11.27
C THR A 62 -3.18 12.08 12.23
N GLY A 63 -3.29 13.39 12.05
CA GLY A 63 -4.23 14.26 12.73
C GLY A 63 -5.27 14.85 11.78
N ILE A 64 -6.10 15.73 12.32
CA ILE A 64 -7.07 16.52 11.56
C ILE A 64 -6.65 17.99 11.67
N SER A 65 -6.78 18.76 10.59
CA SER A 65 -6.55 20.20 10.59
C SER A 65 -7.47 20.91 11.58
N PRO A 66 -7.11 22.10 12.11
CA PRO A 66 -7.95 22.84 13.05
C PRO A 66 -9.37 23.15 12.52
N ASP A 67 -9.53 23.25 11.20
CA ASP A 67 -10.81 23.49 10.54
C ASP A 67 -11.57 22.21 10.16
N GLY A 68 -11.00 21.03 10.42
CA GLY A 68 -11.65 19.73 10.19
C GLY A 68 -11.65 19.23 8.75
N LYS A 69 -11.02 19.96 7.81
CA LYS A 69 -11.17 19.69 6.37
C LYS A 69 -10.09 18.79 5.79
N GLU A 70 -8.95 18.67 6.46
CA GLU A 70 -7.76 18.01 5.93
C GLU A 70 -7.11 17.11 6.97
N LEU A 71 -6.37 16.10 6.49
CA LEU A 71 -5.49 15.31 7.34
C LEU A 71 -4.16 16.05 7.50
N THR A 72 -3.66 16.07 8.72
CA THR A 72 -2.39 16.73 9.07
C THR A 72 -1.40 15.73 9.63
N PHE A 73 -0.13 16.13 9.64
CA PHE A 73 0.94 15.36 10.26
C PHE A 73 1.14 15.77 11.72
N ILE A 74 1.07 14.82 12.64
CA ILE A 74 1.38 14.98 14.06
C ILE A 74 2.87 14.66 14.27
N SER A 75 3.61 15.61 14.84
CA SER A 75 5.03 15.45 15.13
C SER A 75 5.31 14.41 16.22
N GLY A 76 6.54 13.89 16.26
CA GLY A 76 7.00 12.88 17.23
C GLY A 76 6.89 11.43 16.75
N TYR A 77 6.39 11.22 15.53
CA TYR A 77 6.22 9.91 14.90
C TYR A 77 6.97 9.79 13.57
N GLU A 78 7.90 10.70 13.27
CA GLU A 78 8.58 10.82 11.96
C GLU A 78 9.25 9.52 11.55
N LYS A 79 9.97 8.87 12.49
CA LYS A 79 10.66 7.59 12.23
C LYS A 79 9.69 6.45 11.91
N GLN A 80 8.55 6.42 12.60
CA GLN A 80 7.52 5.39 12.40
C GLN A 80 6.82 5.60 11.07
N HIS A 81 6.48 6.85 10.75
CA HIS A 81 5.91 7.23 9.46
C HIS A 81 6.87 6.91 8.32
N GLU A 82 8.13 7.32 8.38
CA GLU A 82 9.12 7.08 7.33
C GLU A 82 9.28 5.59 7.03
N LYS A 83 9.39 4.77 8.09
CA LYS A 83 9.48 3.32 7.94
C LYS A 83 8.24 2.74 7.24
N ILE A 84 7.05 3.09 7.72
CA ILE A 84 5.81 2.51 7.21
C ILE A 84 5.48 3.03 5.82
N ALA A 85 5.68 4.32 5.54
CA ALA A 85 5.52 4.90 4.21
C ALA A 85 6.50 4.28 3.20
N SER A 86 7.72 3.97 3.63
CA SER A 86 8.69 3.23 2.80
C SER A 86 8.21 1.80 2.51
N GLU A 87 7.76 1.06 3.53
CA GLU A 87 7.18 -0.28 3.34
C GLU A 87 5.94 -0.23 2.43
N ALA A 88 5.06 0.75 2.61
CA ALA A 88 3.87 0.95 1.78
C ALA A 88 4.23 1.25 0.31
N SER A 89 5.27 2.06 0.09
CA SER A 89 5.78 2.34 -1.25
C SER A 89 6.37 1.09 -1.91
N LEU A 90 7.10 0.26 -1.15
CA LEU A 90 7.64 -1.01 -1.64
C LEU A 90 6.52 -2.00 -2.02
N ILE A 91 5.45 -2.09 -1.22
CA ILE A 91 4.27 -2.89 -1.55
C ILE A 91 3.66 -2.41 -2.87
N LEU A 92 3.46 -1.10 -3.04
CA LEU A 92 2.95 -0.51 -4.27
C LEU A 92 3.80 -0.88 -5.50
N THR A 93 5.13 -0.82 -5.37
CA THR A 93 6.04 -1.25 -6.43
C THR A 93 5.87 -2.73 -6.74
N CYS A 94 5.77 -3.60 -5.72
CA CYS A 94 5.62 -5.04 -5.91
C CYS A 94 4.30 -5.41 -6.60
N ILE A 95 3.17 -4.80 -6.21
CA ILE A 95 1.87 -5.12 -6.80
C ILE A 95 1.72 -4.61 -8.24
N ASN A 96 2.41 -3.52 -8.60
CA ASN A 96 2.44 -2.98 -9.95
C ASN A 96 3.51 -3.63 -10.85
N ALA A 97 4.39 -4.49 -10.32
CA ALA A 97 5.47 -5.08 -11.10
C ALA A 97 4.91 -6.12 -12.09
N ALA A 98 5.26 -5.96 -13.38
CA ALA A 98 4.84 -6.88 -14.43
C ALA A 98 5.41 -8.30 -14.27
N VAL A 99 6.62 -8.42 -13.73
CA VAL A 99 7.32 -9.70 -13.52
C VAL A 99 7.97 -9.71 -12.14
N GLY A 100 7.82 -10.82 -11.41
CA GLY A 100 8.50 -11.04 -10.13
C GLY A 100 7.92 -10.28 -8.93
N GLY A 101 6.83 -9.52 -9.11
CA GLY A 101 6.17 -8.74 -8.06
C GLY A 101 5.74 -9.58 -6.86
N GLU A 102 5.20 -10.78 -7.09
CA GLU A 102 4.80 -11.71 -6.02
C GLU A 102 5.99 -12.15 -5.18
N LYS A 103 7.09 -12.54 -5.83
CA LYS A 103 8.33 -12.96 -5.15
C LYS A 103 8.92 -11.81 -4.32
N ALA A 104 8.93 -10.61 -4.87
CA ALA A 104 9.39 -9.41 -4.17
C ALA A 104 8.47 -9.04 -2.99
N LEU A 105 7.15 -9.14 -3.17
CA LEU A 105 6.20 -8.91 -2.09
C LEU A 105 6.42 -9.91 -0.94
N ASN A 106 6.65 -11.18 -1.27
CA ASN A 106 6.90 -12.24 -0.30
C ASN A 106 8.21 -12.05 0.48
N SER A 107 9.20 -11.33 -0.06
CA SER A 107 10.44 -11.04 0.67
C SER A 107 10.33 -9.83 1.60
N ILE A 108 9.40 -8.90 1.34
CA ILE A 108 9.20 -7.69 2.17
C ILE A 108 8.03 -7.81 3.15
N TRP A 109 7.04 -8.65 2.86
CA TRP A 109 5.84 -8.83 3.67
C TRP A 109 5.79 -10.23 4.31
N SER A 110 6.07 -10.26 5.61
CA SER A 110 6.18 -11.48 6.41
C SER A 110 4.86 -11.94 7.03
N ALA A 111 3.86 -11.06 7.13
CA ALA A 111 2.58 -11.37 7.75
C ALA A 111 1.59 -12.00 6.76
N ASN A 112 0.36 -12.24 7.23
CA ASN A 112 -0.69 -12.85 6.43
C ASN A 112 -1.01 -12.01 5.19
N LYS A 113 -1.19 -12.69 4.06
CA LYS A 113 -1.59 -12.09 2.78
C LYS A 113 -2.87 -12.78 2.32
N ILE A 114 -3.98 -12.05 2.34
CA ILE A 114 -5.32 -12.58 2.01
C ILE A 114 -5.71 -12.02 0.64
N GLY A 115 -6.09 -12.91 -0.29
CA GLY A 115 -6.41 -12.54 -1.68
C GLY A 115 -5.18 -12.26 -2.56
N PHE A 116 -4.02 -12.83 -2.20
CA PHE A 116 -2.76 -12.73 -2.95
C PHE A 116 -2.17 -14.11 -3.28
N ASP A 117 -3.00 -15.11 -3.53
CA ASP A 117 -2.49 -16.36 -4.12
C ASP A 117 -1.94 -16.12 -5.54
N SER A 118 -1.12 -17.05 -6.05
CA SER A 118 -0.40 -16.86 -7.31
C SER A 118 -1.33 -16.59 -8.50
N SER A 119 -2.53 -17.19 -8.52
CA SER A 119 -3.56 -16.91 -9.53
C SER A 119 -4.13 -15.48 -9.44
N THR A 120 -4.27 -14.96 -8.21
CA THR A 120 -4.86 -13.65 -7.92
C THR A 120 -3.83 -12.52 -8.04
N PHE A 121 -2.54 -12.83 -7.90
CA PHE A 121 -1.47 -11.85 -8.10
C PHE A 121 -1.30 -11.49 -9.58
N SER A 122 -1.37 -12.48 -10.48
CA SER A 122 -1.28 -12.25 -11.93
C SER A 122 -2.43 -11.43 -12.51
N SER A 123 -3.56 -11.31 -11.80
CA SER A 123 -4.72 -10.51 -12.20
C SER A 123 -4.72 -9.08 -11.62
N LEU A 124 -3.69 -8.68 -10.87
CA LEU A 124 -3.62 -7.33 -10.29
C LEU A 124 -3.47 -6.22 -11.33
N ASN A 125 -2.91 -6.52 -12.49
CA ASN A 125 -2.55 -5.56 -13.54
C ASN A 125 -3.29 -5.83 -14.88
N GLN A 126 -4.35 -6.65 -14.86
CA GLN A 126 -5.26 -6.86 -16.00
C GLN A 126 -6.44 -5.87 -15.92
#